data_AF-A0A4Q5WAL5-F1
#
_entry.id   AF-A0A4Q5WAL5-F1
#
_cell.length_a   1.000
_cell.length_b   1.000
_cell.length_c   1.000
_cell.angle_alpha   90.00
_cell.angle_beta   90.00
_cell.angle_gamma   90.00
#
_symmetry.space_group_name_H-M   'P 1'
#
loop_
_entity.id
_entity.type
_entity.pdbx_description
1 polymer ?
#
loop_
_entity_poly.entity_id
_entity_poly.type
_entity_poly.pdbx_seq_one_letter_code
_entity_poly.pdbx_strand_id
1 'polypeptide(L)'
;MKTFDVPVNYRSPLISAIKKKRKDADRMKKDFAPTLLDFGPLRVYLARHFGFCYGVENAIDIAFRTVAENPGRRIFLLSEMIHNPQVGIDLR
;
A
#
# COMPACT_ATOMS: atom_id res chain seq x y z
N MET A 1 -9.02 -12.61 -6.57
CA MET A 1 -7.68 -11.98 -6.47
C MET A 1 -7.27 -12.03 -5.01
N LYS A 2 -6.00 -12.31 -4.70
CA LYS A 2 -5.50 -12.42 -3.31
C LYS A 2 -5.75 -11.09 -2.57
N THR A 3 -6.26 -11.19 -1.34
CA THR A 3 -6.38 -10.07 -0.40
C THR A 3 -5.18 -10.15 0.54
N PHE A 4 -4.53 -9.01 0.78
CA PHE A 4 -3.38 -8.91 1.68
C PHE A 4 -3.79 -8.27 3.00
N ASP A 5 -3.27 -8.79 4.10
CA ASP A 5 -3.46 -8.21 5.43
C ASP A 5 -2.33 -7.20 5.73
N VAL A 6 -2.42 -6.05 5.07
CA VAL A 6 -1.52 -4.92 5.31
C VAL A 6 -2.04 -4.05 6.46
N PRO A 7 -1.21 -3.72 7.47
CA PRO A 7 -1.59 -2.90 8.62
C PRO A 7 -2.35 -1.62 8.26
N VAL A 8 -3.39 -1.32 9.05
CA VAL A 8 -4.36 -0.25 8.75
C VAL A 8 -3.71 1.15 8.77
N ASN A 9 -2.69 1.35 9.59
CA ASN A 9 -1.92 2.60 9.66
C ASN A 9 -1.22 2.97 8.33
N TYR A 10 -1.01 2.01 7.42
CA TYR A 10 -0.50 2.29 6.08
C TYR A 10 -1.59 2.66 5.06
N ARG A 11 -2.86 2.62 5.45
CA ARG A 11 -3.99 2.90 4.55
C ARG A 11 -4.56 4.29 4.81
N SER A 12 -4.76 5.04 3.75
CA SER A 12 -5.49 6.32 3.80
C SER A 12 -6.94 6.13 3.31
N PRO A 13 -7.96 6.58 4.07
CA PRO A 13 -9.36 6.53 3.64
C PRO A 13 -9.61 7.32 2.35
N LEU A 14 -9.00 8.51 2.23
CA LEU A 14 -9.10 9.36 1.05
C LEU A 14 -8.54 8.66 -0.19
N ILE A 15 -7.31 8.14 -0.08
CA ILE A 15 -6.65 7.41 -1.17
C ILE A 15 -7.45 6.17 -1.58
N SER A 16 -8.02 5.45 -0.61
CA SER A 16 -8.83 4.26 -0.87
C SER A 16 -10.11 4.60 -1.62
N ALA A 17 -10.79 5.69 -1.24
CA ALA A 17 -11.97 6.18 -1.93
C ALA A 17 -11.66 6.60 -3.38
N ILE A 18 -10.55 7.31 -3.60
CA ILE A 18 -10.10 7.71 -4.94
C ILE A 18 -9.81 6.47 -5.79
N LYS A 19 -9.01 5.53 -5.28
CA LYS A 19 -8.67 4.27 -5.98
C LYS A 19 -9.92 3.46 -6.31
N LYS A 20 -10.89 3.39 -5.39
CA LYS A 20 -12.18 2.70 -5.63
C LYS A 20 -12.95 3.35 -6.77
N LYS A 21 -13.19 4.66 -6.72
CA LYS A 21 -13.86 5.42 -7.80
C LYS A 21 -13.18 5.20 -9.15
N ARG A 22 -11.84 5.25 -9.17
CA ARG A 22 -11.00 5.03 -10.35
C ARG A 22 -11.07 3.60 -10.89
N LYS A 23 -11.24 2.59 -10.03
CA LYS A 23 -11.43 1.17 -10.40
C LYS A 23 -12.85 0.91 -10.92
N ASP A 24 -13.85 1.52 -10.31
CA ASP A 24 -15.25 1.37 -10.70
C ASP A 24 -15.49 1.99 -12.10
N ALA A 25 -14.84 3.12 -12.40
CA ALA A 25 -14.91 3.76 -13.72
C ALA A 25 -14.03 3.11 -14.80
N ASP A 26 -12.85 2.59 -14.43
CA ASP A 26 -11.92 1.95 -15.36
C ASP A 26 -11.22 0.76 -14.67
N ARG A 27 -11.90 -0.40 -14.72
CA ARG A 27 -11.47 -1.63 -14.05
C ARG A 27 -10.17 -2.20 -14.63
N MET A 28 -9.98 -2.06 -15.95
CA MET A 28 -8.81 -2.57 -16.66
C MET A 28 -7.60 -1.63 -16.61
N LYS A 29 -7.74 -0.46 -15.97
CA LYS A 29 -6.65 0.53 -15.85
C LYS A 29 -6.10 1.00 -17.19
N LYS A 30 -6.98 1.13 -18.19
CA LYS A 30 -6.60 1.61 -19.53
C LYS A 30 -6.43 3.13 -19.59
N ASP A 31 -7.09 3.85 -18.69
CA ASP A 31 -6.90 5.28 -18.54
C ASP A 31 -5.75 5.57 -17.58
N PHE A 32 -4.64 6.06 -18.14
CA PHE A 32 -3.42 6.42 -17.42
C PHE A 32 -3.42 7.86 -16.89
N ALA A 33 -4.46 8.65 -17.19
CA ALA A 33 -4.54 10.03 -16.72
C ALA A 33 -4.51 10.11 -15.18
N PRO A 34 -3.88 11.16 -14.63
CA PRO A 34 -3.93 11.41 -13.20
C PRO A 34 -5.36 11.76 -12.76
N THR A 35 -5.63 11.57 -11.47
CA THR A 35 -6.86 12.10 -10.87
C THR A 35 -6.64 13.56 -10.51
N LEU A 36 -7.45 14.46 -11.06
CA LEU A 36 -7.51 15.86 -10.63
C LEU A 36 -8.41 15.98 -9.40
N LEU A 37 -7.86 16.53 -8.33
CA LEU A 37 -8.60 17.04 -7.18
C LEU A 37 -8.59 18.57 -7.28
N ASP A 38 -9.73 19.15 -7.63
CA ASP A 38 -9.86 20.60 -7.84
C ASP A 38 -10.50 21.26 -6.61
N PHE A 39 -9.76 22.16 -5.97
CA PHE A 39 -10.18 22.95 -4.82
C PHE A 39 -10.26 24.45 -5.17
N GLY A 40 -10.37 24.81 -6.45
CA GLY A 40 -10.38 26.19 -6.93
C GLY A 40 -8.97 26.71 -7.21
N PRO A 41 -8.39 27.61 -6.37
CA PRO A 41 -7.04 28.13 -6.57
C PRO A 41 -5.95 27.05 -6.39
N LEU A 42 -6.27 25.93 -5.76
CA LEU A 42 -5.38 24.77 -5.62
C LEU A 42 -5.91 23.60 -6.42
N ARG A 43 -5.05 23.05 -7.27
CA ARG A 43 -5.31 21.81 -8.02
C ARG A 43 -4.24 20.79 -7.69
N VAL A 44 -4.66 19.60 -7.27
CA VAL A 44 -3.76 18.49 -6.95
C VAL A 44 -3.95 17.39 -7.98
N TYR A 45 -2.87 17.02 -8.66
CA TYR A 45 -2.86 15.88 -9.58
C TYR A 45 -2.26 14.67 -8.88
N LEU A 46 -3.07 13.63 -8.73
CA LEU A 46 -2.65 12.37 -8.15
C LEU A 46 -2.41 11.35 -9.26
N ALA A 47 -1.21 10.79 -9.33
CA ALA A 47 -0.86 9.79 -10.34
C ALA A 47 -1.88 8.63 -10.39
N ARG A 48 -2.10 8.03 -11.57
CA ARG A 48 -2.99 6.87 -11.71
C ARG A 48 -2.51 5.67 -10.88
N HIS A 49 -1.20 5.45 -10.87
CA HIS A 49 -0.56 4.33 -10.18
C HIS A 49 0.37 4.87 -9.11
N PHE A 50 0.06 4.58 -7.84
CA PHE A 50 0.84 5.02 -6.69
C PHE A 50 0.54 4.16 -5.46
N GLY A 51 1.45 4.19 -4.48
CA GLY A 51 1.41 3.35 -3.28
C GLY A 51 2.03 1.98 -3.51
N PHE A 52 1.73 1.03 -2.63
CA PHE A 52 2.31 -0.30 -2.69
C PHE A 52 1.89 -1.08 -3.94
N CYS A 53 2.88 -1.73 -4.55
CA CYS A 53 2.63 -2.73 -5.58
C CYS A 53 2.31 -4.08 -4.92
N TYR A 54 1.81 -5.01 -5.74
CA TYR A 54 1.49 -6.37 -5.28
C TYR A 54 2.65 -7.03 -4.52
N GLY A 55 3.89 -6.90 -5.00
CA GLY A 55 5.06 -7.50 -4.38
C GLY A 55 5.32 -6.95 -2.97
N VAL A 56 5.15 -5.64 -2.80
CA VAL A 56 5.31 -4.97 -1.49
C VAL A 56 4.20 -5.39 -0.53
N GLU A 57 2.93 -5.35 -0.96
CA GLU A 57 1.81 -5.78 -0.11
C GLU A 57 1.97 -7.25 0.33
N ASN A 58 2.40 -8.12 -0.58
CA ASN A 58 2.65 -9.53 -0.30
C ASN A 58 3.84 -9.74 0.68
N ALA A 59 4.91 -8.96 0.53
CA ALA A 59 6.07 -9.05 1.43
C ALA A 59 5.70 -8.63 2.86
N ILE A 60 4.95 -7.52 2.99
CA ILE A 60 4.44 -7.04 4.28
C ILE A 60 3.56 -8.10 4.93
N ASP A 61 2.57 -8.63 4.21
CA ASP A 61 1.65 -9.68 4.68
C ASP A 61 2.41 -10.90 5.21
N ILE A 62 3.43 -11.38 4.46
CA ILE A 62 4.26 -12.51 4.88
C ILE A 62 5.06 -12.19 6.16
N ALA A 63 5.69 -11.01 6.24
CA ALA A 63 6.55 -10.66 7.37
C ALA A 63 5.76 -10.51 8.67
N PHE A 64 4.66 -9.74 8.65
CA PHE A 64 3.81 -9.55 9.83
C PHE A 64 3.19 -10.86 10.29
N ARG A 65 2.71 -11.69 9.36
CA ARG A 65 2.20 -13.02 9.68
C ARG A 65 3.28 -13.91 10.30
N THR A 66 4.50 -13.90 9.74
CA THR A 66 5.63 -14.70 10.27
C THR A 66 5.94 -14.33 11.72
N VAL A 67 5.96 -13.02 12.04
CA VAL A 67 6.17 -12.53 13.41
C VAL A 67 5.03 -12.97 14.34
N ALA A 68 3.77 -12.80 13.91
CA ALA A 68 2.60 -13.17 14.69
C ALA A 68 2.50 -14.67 14.98
N GLU A 69 2.86 -15.53 14.01
CA GLU A 69 2.83 -16.99 14.13
C GLU A 69 4.00 -17.58 14.95
N ASN A 70 5.04 -16.78 15.24
CA ASN A 70 6.25 -17.23 15.93
C ASN A 70 6.54 -16.39 17.19
N PRO A 71 5.63 -16.38 18.18
CA PRO A 71 5.81 -15.57 19.39
C PRO A 71 7.08 -15.98 20.15
N GLY A 72 7.82 -14.98 20.63
CA GLY A 72 9.06 -15.18 21.40
C GLY A 72 10.27 -15.67 20.59
N ARG A 73 10.12 -15.86 19.27
CA ARG A 73 11.24 -16.24 18.40
C ARG A 73 11.86 -15.01 17.75
N ARG A 74 13.18 -15.03 17.63
CA ARG A 74 13.92 -14.00 16.87
C ARG A 74 13.85 -14.32 15.38
N ILE A 75 13.19 -13.46 14.62
CA ILE A 75 13.08 -13.56 13.16
C ILE A 75 14.19 -12.73 12.52
N PHE A 76 14.81 -13.27 11.46
CA PHE A 76 15.86 -12.60 10.69
C PHE A 76 15.38 -12.37 9.26
N LEU A 77 15.64 -11.17 8.75
CA LEU A 77 15.42 -10.82 7.34
C LEU A 77 16.77 -10.65 6.65
N LEU A 78 16.87 -11.15 5.42
CA LEU A 78 18.02 -10.90 4.57
C LEU A 78 17.84 -9.50 3.97
N SER A 79 18.44 -8.49 4.62
CA SER A 79 18.29 -7.06 4.31
C SER A 79 16.95 -6.44 4.75
N GLU A 80 16.74 -5.17 4.38
CA GLU A 80 15.47 -4.48 4.51
C GLU A 80 14.42 -5.15 3.63
N MET A 81 13.27 -5.52 4.23
CA MET A 81 12.15 -6.10 3.49
C MET A 81 11.64 -5.14 2.40
N ILE A 82 11.57 -3.86 2.72
CA ILE A 82 11.30 -2.77 1.79
C ILE A 82 12.13 -1.54 2.21
N HIS A 83 12.55 -0.72 1.25
CA HIS A 83 13.26 0.54 1.50
C HIS A 83 12.30 1.65 1.98
N ASN A 84 11.57 1.36 3.04
CA ASN A 84 10.74 2.29 3.79
C ASN A 84 11.09 2.10 5.28
N PRO A 85 11.85 3.03 5.89
CA PRO A 85 12.32 2.90 7.25
C PRO A 85 11.21 2.67 8.27
N GLN A 86 10.04 3.28 8.08
CA GLN A 86 8.91 3.14 9.00
C GLN A 86 8.43 1.68 9.07
N VAL A 87 8.32 1.01 7.92
CA VAL A 87 7.86 -0.39 7.88
C VAL A 87 8.90 -1.34 8.46
N GLY A 88 10.19 -1.02 8.30
CA GLY A 88 11.27 -1.79 8.94
C GLY A 88 11.26 -1.66 10.47
N ILE A 89 10.90 -0.49 11.00
CA ILE A 89 10.76 -0.26 12.45
C ILE A 89 9.58 -1.05 13.01
N ASP A 90 8.45 -1.09 12.30
CA ASP A 90 7.24 -1.78 12.77
C ASP A 90 7.38 -3.33 12.83
N LEU A 91 8.47 -3.88 12.28
CA LEU A 91 8.81 -5.32 12.31
C LEU A 91 9.88 -5.69 13.35
N ARG A 92 10.39 -4.71 14.12
CA ARG A 92 11.34 -4.96 15.22
C ARG A 92 10.62 -5.36 16.49
#